data_AF-A0A8S3WQR0-F1
#
_entry.id   AF-A0A8S3WQR0-F1
#
_cell.length_a   1.000
_cell.length_b   1.000
_cell.length_c   1.000
_cell.angle_alpha   90.00
_cell.angle_beta   90.00
_cell.angle_gamma   90.00
#
_symmetry.space_group_name_H-M   'P 1'
#
loop_
_entity.id
_entity.type
_entity.pdbx_description
1 polymer ?
#
loop_
_entity_poly.entity_id
_entity_poly.type
_entity_poly.pdbx_seq_one_letter_code
_entity_poly.pdbx_strand_id
1 'polypeptide(L)'
;MRSQESAEKRTYRLNSMRVSASISRANESSPEREMRLAANRARRATSRASQSSSQRELRLTIDREQHVLSREAETVSQRELRLTADRERHTLSRESETYTERELRLTADRKRHTLSRESETYTEKELRLTADRERHVLFRESETFTERELRLIADRERHVLSRESETYTERELRLTADRKRYTLSRESETYTEQEIRLTADRERHILFPESETFTQYEDRLTNVRMHYIIIRSLEDEHEHEQRLELGRDYYNSLRQEQLISLSNEGLKIENIRSLETDEQREARLTADRFRHSLNDLDVHIEDQSSDSVAWSDKYKSGFACNLTIDYRSSSVIGDMNVVCSFCNATKWSKESAGFCCSGSKINLPSFGDPPEPLKSLLLGEHVQSKQFLDNIRTYNSSFK
;
A
#
# COMPACT_ATOMS: atom_id res chain seq x y z
N MET A 1 -18.62 -98.01 14.51
CA MET A 1 -17.42 -98.25 13.67
C MET A 1 -16.46 -97.07 13.53
N ARG A 2 -16.88 -95.79 13.61
CA ARG A 2 -15.96 -94.64 13.46
C ARG A 2 -15.14 -94.28 14.71
N SER A 3 -15.46 -94.84 15.88
CA SER A 3 -14.83 -94.49 17.17
C SER A 3 -13.48 -95.14 17.42
N GLN A 4 -13.06 -96.10 16.60
CA GLN A 4 -11.76 -96.81 16.72
C GLN A 4 -10.85 -96.60 15.49
N GLU A 5 -11.15 -95.60 14.64
CA GLU A 5 -10.37 -95.28 13.44
C GLU A 5 -9.03 -94.61 13.84
N SER A 6 -7.90 -95.11 13.35
CA SER A 6 -6.60 -94.47 13.59
C SER A 6 -6.53 -93.10 12.91
N ALA A 7 -5.71 -92.20 13.46
CA ALA A 7 -5.54 -90.85 12.90
C ALA A 7 -5.17 -90.88 11.41
N GLU A 8 -4.31 -91.83 11.01
CA GLU A 8 -3.88 -92.03 9.61
C GLU A 8 -5.00 -92.53 8.69
N LYS A 9 -5.81 -93.49 9.15
CA LYS A 9 -6.97 -93.96 8.37
C LYS A 9 -8.01 -92.86 8.22
N ARG A 10 -8.19 -92.04 9.26
CA ARG A 10 -9.07 -90.87 9.23
C ARG A 10 -8.57 -89.80 8.26
N THR A 11 -7.28 -89.48 8.25
CA THR A 11 -6.69 -88.49 7.32
C THR A 11 -6.80 -88.98 5.88
N TYR A 12 -6.49 -90.25 5.62
CA TYR A 12 -6.63 -90.85 4.30
C TYR A 12 -8.08 -90.79 3.79
N ARG A 13 -9.06 -91.19 4.61
CA ARG A 13 -10.48 -91.14 4.25
C ARG A 13 -10.94 -89.70 3.98
N LEU A 14 -10.56 -88.74 4.83
CA LEU A 14 -10.92 -87.33 4.63
C LEU A 14 -10.27 -86.76 3.36
N ASN A 15 -9.02 -87.12 3.06
CA ASN A 15 -8.35 -86.72 1.83
C ASN A 15 -9.02 -87.34 0.60
N SER A 16 -9.38 -88.62 0.64
CA SER A 16 -10.14 -89.28 -0.43
C SER A 16 -11.48 -88.57 -0.68
N MET A 17 -12.25 -88.26 0.38
CA MET A 17 -13.49 -87.49 0.27
C MET A 17 -13.28 -86.07 -0.29
N ARG A 18 -12.19 -85.38 0.11
CA ARG A 18 -11.84 -84.06 -0.44
C ARG A 18 -11.53 -84.13 -1.93
N VAL A 19 -10.75 -85.13 -2.36
CA VAL A 19 -10.38 -85.33 -3.76
C VAL A 19 -11.62 -85.63 -4.60
N SER A 20 -12.46 -86.58 -4.17
CA SER A 20 -13.73 -86.88 -4.86
C SER A 20 -14.62 -85.64 -4.95
N ALA A 21 -14.78 -84.88 -3.86
CA ALA A 21 -15.56 -83.65 -3.88
C ALA A 21 -14.95 -82.55 -4.78
N SER A 22 -13.62 -82.50 -4.89
CA SER A 22 -12.93 -81.58 -5.81
C SER A 22 -13.19 -81.93 -7.26
N ILE A 23 -13.11 -83.22 -7.61
CA ILE A 23 -13.39 -83.73 -8.96
C ILE A 23 -14.85 -83.47 -9.33
N SER A 24 -15.80 -83.78 -8.43
CA SER A 24 -17.22 -83.48 -8.67
C SER A 24 -17.45 -81.99 -8.91
N ARG A 25 -16.81 -81.10 -8.13
CA ARG A 25 -16.91 -79.64 -8.32
C ARG A 25 -16.27 -79.14 -9.61
N ALA A 26 -15.19 -79.78 -10.07
CA ALA A 26 -14.52 -79.43 -11.31
C ALA A 26 -15.38 -79.79 -12.54
N ASN A 27 -16.19 -80.84 -12.42
CA ASN A 27 -17.11 -81.30 -13.46
C ASN A 27 -18.50 -80.64 -13.40
N GLU A 28 -18.76 -79.73 -12.45
CA GLU A 28 -20.04 -79.03 -12.33
C GLU A 28 -20.26 -78.09 -13.53
N SER A 29 -21.46 -78.13 -14.11
CA SER A 29 -21.90 -77.09 -15.04
C SER A 29 -22.15 -75.76 -14.31
N SER A 30 -22.11 -74.65 -15.05
CA SER A 30 -22.41 -73.31 -14.49
C SER A 30 -23.74 -73.24 -13.70
N PRO A 31 -24.88 -73.75 -14.22
CA PRO A 31 -26.15 -73.72 -13.47
C PRO A 31 -26.15 -74.63 -12.23
N GLU A 32 -25.53 -75.81 -12.29
CA GLU A 32 -25.40 -76.70 -11.11
C GLU A 32 -24.55 -76.06 -10.01
N ARG A 33 -23.44 -75.41 -10.39
CA ARG A 33 -22.59 -74.63 -9.50
C ARG A 33 -23.39 -73.50 -8.84
N GLU A 34 -24.18 -72.77 -9.62
CA GLU A 34 -25.01 -71.69 -9.11
C GLU A 34 -26.10 -72.19 -8.14
N MET A 35 -26.77 -73.29 -8.48
CA MET A 35 -27.76 -73.92 -7.61
C MET A 35 -27.14 -74.38 -6.29
N ARG A 36 -25.95 -75.00 -6.32
CA ARG A 36 -25.21 -75.39 -5.11
C ARG A 36 -24.84 -74.17 -4.26
N LEU A 37 -24.35 -73.10 -4.88
CA LEU A 37 -24.02 -71.85 -4.18
C LEU A 37 -25.27 -71.20 -3.60
N ALA A 38 -26.39 -71.17 -4.32
CA ALA A 38 -27.68 -70.66 -3.84
C ALA A 38 -28.19 -71.46 -2.64
N ALA A 39 -28.16 -72.80 -2.70
CA ALA A 39 -28.53 -73.67 -1.58
C ALA A 39 -27.62 -73.42 -0.35
N ASN A 40 -26.33 -73.17 -0.55
CA ASN A 40 -25.41 -72.78 0.54
C ASN A 40 -25.73 -71.41 1.13
N ARG A 41 -26.06 -70.41 0.30
CA ARG A 41 -26.51 -69.09 0.78
C ARG A 41 -27.79 -69.21 1.59
N ALA A 42 -28.77 -69.97 1.12
CA ALA A 42 -30.04 -70.21 1.81
C ALA A 42 -29.84 -70.88 3.18
N ARG A 43 -29.04 -71.95 3.26
CA ARG A 43 -28.69 -72.62 4.52
C ARG A 43 -27.99 -71.69 5.51
N ARG A 44 -27.10 -70.82 5.03
CA ARG A 44 -26.44 -69.81 5.88
C ARG A 44 -27.43 -68.76 6.35
N ALA A 45 -28.34 -68.30 5.49
CA ALA A 45 -29.35 -67.31 5.85
C ALA A 45 -30.29 -67.84 6.94
N THR A 46 -30.79 -69.08 6.80
CA THR A 46 -31.64 -69.71 7.83
C THR A 46 -30.91 -69.88 9.15
N SER A 47 -29.66 -70.37 9.13
CA SER A 47 -28.83 -70.46 10.35
C SER A 47 -28.56 -69.10 11.00
N ARG A 48 -28.38 -68.03 10.21
CA ARG A 48 -28.18 -66.67 10.73
C ARG A 48 -29.46 -66.06 11.30
N ALA A 49 -30.62 -66.38 10.73
CA ALA A 49 -31.91 -65.91 11.21
C ALA A 49 -32.30 -66.54 12.55
N SER A 50 -31.86 -67.77 12.83
CA SER A 50 -32.12 -68.48 14.09
C SER A 50 -31.04 -68.27 15.17
N GLN A 51 -30.05 -67.40 14.95
CA GLN A 51 -28.97 -67.16 15.91
C GLN A 51 -29.42 -66.33 17.12
N SER A 52 -28.88 -66.67 18.29
CA SER A 52 -29.00 -65.81 19.47
C SER A 52 -28.12 -64.56 19.36
N SER A 53 -28.39 -63.55 20.18
CA SER A 53 -27.58 -62.32 20.24
C SER A 53 -26.10 -62.60 20.54
N SER A 54 -25.80 -63.51 21.47
CA SER A 54 -24.44 -63.89 21.83
C SER A 54 -23.70 -64.63 20.70
N GLN A 55 -24.39 -65.54 20.01
CA GLN A 55 -23.84 -66.23 18.84
C GLN A 55 -23.57 -65.27 17.68
N ARG A 56 -24.48 -64.29 17.48
CA ARG A 56 -24.30 -63.23 16.49
C ARG A 56 -23.08 -62.38 16.82
N GLU A 57 -22.91 -61.98 18.08
CA GLU A 57 -21.77 -61.15 18.47
C GLU A 57 -20.45 -61.90 18.30
N LEU A 58 -20.38 -63.16 18.77
CA LEU A 58 -19.19 -64.01 18.57
C LEU A 58 -18.84 -64.19 17.09
N ARG A 59 -19.85 -64.36 16.22
CA ARG A 59 -19.62 -64.45 14.78
C ARG A 59 -19.05 -63.13 14.24
N LEU A 60 -19.61 -61.99 14.65
CA LEU A 60 -19.14 -60.68 14.21
C LEU A 60 -17.74 -60.35 14.74
N THR A 61 -17.38 -60.77 15.96
CA THR A 61 -16.01 -60.61 16.48
C THR A 61 -15.02 -61.43 15.65
N ILE A 62 -15.33 -62.70 15.38
CA ILE A 62 -14.51 -63.56 14.52
C ILE A 62 -14.39 -62.97 13.12
N ASP A 63 -15.49 -62.51 12.52
CA ASP A 63 -15.47 -61.89 11.17
C ASP A 63 -14.59 -60.62 11.17
N ARG A 64 -14.68 -59.78 12.21
CA ARG A 64 -13.83 -58.57 12.37
C ARG A 64 -12.35 -58.94 12.48
N GLU A 65 -12.01 -59.91 13.32
CA GLU A 65 -10.63 -60.40 13.50
C GLU A 65 -10.06 -60.96 12.19
N GLN A 66 -10.83 -61.76 11.46
CA GLN A 66 -10.42 -62.28 10.15
C GLN A 66 -10.21 -61.16 9.13
N HIS A 67 -11.06 -60.13 9.12
CA HIS A 67 -10.88 -58.98 8.25
C HIS A 67 -9.64 -58.15 8.62
N VAL A 68 -9.31 -58.00 9.90
CA VAL A 68 -8.08 -57.34 10.35
C VAL A 68 -6.86 -58.11 9.86
N LEU A 69 -6.80 -59.42 10.13
CA LEU A 69 -5.69 -60.27 9.67
C LEU A 69 -5.56 -60.27 8.15
N SER A 70 -6.68 -60.30 7.41
CA SER A 70 -6.65 -60.20 5.95
C SER A 70 -6.11 -58.86 5.48
N ARG A 71 -6.41 -57.75 6.18
CA ARG A 71 -5.90 -56.40 5.86
C ARG A 71 -4.43 -56.25 6.20
N GLU A 72 -3.97 -56.86 7.28
CA GLU A 72 -2.55 -56.88 7.68
C GLU A 72 -1.70 -57.68 6.69
N ALA A 73 -2.27 -58.74 6.11
CA ALA A 73 -1.63 -59.53 5.06
C ALA A 73 -1.71 -58.90 3.65
N GLU A 74 -2.37 -57.75 3.47
CA GLU A 74 -2.46 -57.07 2.18
C GLU A 74 -1.08 -56.60 1.72
N THR A 75 -0.75 -56.88 0.46
CA THR A 75 0.35 -56.18 -0.22
C THR A 75 -0.01 -54.71 -0.45
N VAL A 76 0.99 -53.84 -0.65
CA VAL A 76 0.76 -52.41 -0.92
C VAL A 76 -0.20 -52.19 -2.09
N SER A 77 -0.02 -52.94 -3.19
CA SER A 77 -0.90 -52.85 -4.36
C SER A 77 -2.34 -53.29 -4.07
N GLN A 78 -2.54 -54.39 -3.33
CA GLN A 78 -3.87 -54.82 -2.92
C GLN A 78 -4.55 -53.79 -2.02
N ARG A 79 -3.79 -53.20 -1.09
CA ARG A 79 -4.27 -52.12 -0.21
C ARG A 79 -4.67 -50.89 -1.01
N GLU A 80 -3.86 -50.49 -2.00
CA GLU A 80 -4.18 -49.39 -2.89
C GLU A 80 -5.47 -49.63 -3.67
N LEU A 81 -5.61 -50.80 -4.31
CA LEU A 81 -6.83 -51.20 -5.04
C LEU A 81 -8.07 -51.21 -4.15
N ARG A 82 -7.94 -51.67 -2.90
CA ARG A 82 -9.06 -51.63 -1.95
C ARG A 82 -9.43 -50.18 -1.60
N LEU A 83 -8.43 -49.33 -1.32
CA LEU A 83 -8.68 -47.94 -0.97
C LEU A 83 -9.19 -47.11 -2.15
N THR A 84 -8.79 -47.39 -3.40
CA THR A 84 -9.37 -46.75 -4.58
C THR A 84 -10.82 -47.16 -4.75
N ALA A 85 -11.13 -48.46 -4.66
CA ALA A 85 -12.50 -48.95 -4.72
C ALA A 85 -13.38 -48.41 -3.58
N ASP A 86 -12.83 -48.24 -2.37
CA ASP A 86 -13.52 -47.58 -1.24
C ASP A 86 -13.80 -46.09 -1.54
N ARG A 87 -12.83 -45.36 -2.10
CA ARG A 87 -13.01 -43.96 -2.50
C ARG A 87 -14.08 -43.82 -3.58
N GLU A 88 -14.03 -44.65 -4.63
CA GLU A 88 -15.02 -44.67 -5.72
C GLU A 88 -16.44 -44.96 -5.21
N ARG A 89 -16.59 -45.92 -4.29
CA ARG A 89 -17.90 -46.19 -3.66
C ARG A 89 -18.40 -44.98 -2.88
N HIS A 90 -17.53 -44.30 -2.15
CA HIS A 90 -17.91 -43.10 -1.40
C HIS A 90 -18.20 -41.91 -2.30
N THR A 91 -17.49 -41.70 -3.41
CA THR A 91 -17.79 -40.63 -4.37
C THR A 91 -19.14 -40.87 -5.03
N LEU A 92 -19.39 -42.09 -5.53
CA LEU A 92 -20.68 -42.45 -6.12
C LEU A 92 -21.84 -42.29 -5.11
N SER A 93 -21.64 -42.73 -3.87
CA SER A 93 -22.63 -42.54 -2.82
C SER A 93 -22.92 -41.06 -2.56
N ARG A 94 -21.88 -40.20 -2.53
CA ARG A 94 -22.02 -38.74 -2.33
C ARG A 94 -22.68 -38.05 -3.52
N GLU A 95 -22.39 -38.48 -4.73
CA GLU A 95 -22.99 -37.96 -5.96
C GLU A 95 -24.48 -38.33 -6.07
N SER A 96 -24.86 -39.49 -5.52
CA SER A 96 -26.26 -39.92 -5.44
C SER A 96 -27.03 -39.36 -4.24
N GLU A 97 -26.40 -38.57 -3.35
CA GLU A 97 -27.06 -38.02 -2.17
C GLU A 97 -28.22 -37.09 -2.58
N THR A 98 -29.39 -37.32 -1.98
CA THR A 98 -30.46 -36.32 -2.02
C THR A 98 -30.08 -35.11 -1.16
N TYR A 99 -30.72 -33.96 -1.39
CA TYR A 99 -30.46 -32.74 -0.61
C TYR A 99 -30.61 -32.97 0.91
N THR A 100 -31.63 -33.72 1.32
CA THR A 100 -31.90 -34.01 2.74
C THR A 100 -30.83 -34.91 3.35
N GLU A 101 -30.41 -35.95 2.64
CA GLU A 101 -29.30 -36.83 3.07
C GLU A 101 -27.98 -36.07 3.18
N ARG A 102 -27.69 -35.18 2.22
CA ARG A 102 -26.52 -34.31 2.25
C ARG A 102 -26.54 -33.38 3.45
N GLU A 103 -27.67 -32.74 3.74
CA GLU A 103 -27.80 -31.87 4.92
C GLU A 103 -27.69 -32.65 6.23
N LEU A 104 -28.28 -33.84 6.33
CA LEU A 104 -28.11 -34.72 7.49
C LEU A 104 -26.65 -35.14 7.68
N ARG A 105 -25.93 -35.45 6.59
CA ARG A 105 -24.50 -35.78 6.67
C ARG A 105 -23.68 -34.59 7.14
N LEU A 106 -23.89 -33.39 6.58
CA LEU A 106 -23.15 -32.19 6.95
C LEU A 106 -23.45 -31.73 8.38
N THR A 107 -24.71 -31.83 8.82
CA THR A 107 -25.09 -31.52 10.21
C THR A 107 -24.48 -32.52 11.20
N ALA A 108 -24.50 -33.82 10.88
CA ALA A 108 -23.80 -34.83 11.68
C ALA A 108 -22.28 -34.57 11.73
N ASP A 109 -21.67 -34.15 10.62
CA ASP A 109 -20.24 -33.84 10.55
C ASP A 109 -19.86 -32.61 11.36
N ARG A 110 -20.64 -31.52 11.24
CA ARG A 110 -20.50 -30.33 12.10
C ARG A 110 -20.59 -30.72 13.58
N LYS A 111 -21.59 -31.53 13.96
CA LYS A 111 -21.77 -32.00 15.35
C LYS A 111 -20.58 -32.84 15.85
N ARG A 112 -20.00 -33.70 15.01
CA ARG A 112 -18.79 -34.45 15.38
C ARG A 112 -17.60 -33.51 15.61
N HIS A 113 -17.40 -32.53 14.73
CA HIS A 113 -16.33 -31.57 14.87
C HIS A 113 -16.50 -30.65 16.10
N THR A 114 -17.73 -30.23 16.43
CA THR A 114 -17.97 -29.44 17.65
C THR A 114 -17.67 -30.25 18.90
N LEU A 115 -18.17 -31.48 18.99
CA LEU A 115 -17.90 -32.36 20.13
C LEU A 115 -16.40 -32.66 20.28
N SER A 116 -15.69 -32.91 19.16
CA SER A 116 -14.24 -33.11 19.18
C SER A 116 -13.50 -31.87 19.69
N ARG A 117 -13.93 -30.66 19.28
CA ARG A 117 -13.33 -29.39 19.73
C ARG A 117 -13.63 -29.07 21.19
N GLU A 118 -14.81 -29.45 21.69
CA GLU A 118 -15.21 -29.28 23.09
C GLU A 118 -14.40 -30.18 24.02
N SER A 119 -14.00 -31.36 23.55
CA SER A 119 -13.16 -32.29 24.29
C SER A 119 -11.65 -32.11 24.05
N GLU A 120 -11.23 -31.13 23.24
CA GLU A 120 -9.81 -30.89 22.93
C GLU A 120 -9.05 -30.53 24.22
N THR A 121 -7.93 -31.21 24.45
CA THR A 121 -6.96 -30.76 25.45
C THR A 121 -6.27 -29.48 24.99
N TYR A 122 -5.67 -28.73 25.91
CA TYR A 122 -4.95 -27.50 25.57
C TYR A 122 -3.85 -27.73 24.51
N THR A 123 -3.10 -28.83 24.62
CA THR A 123 -2.04 -29.19 23.69
C THR A 123 -2.57 -29.54 22.30
N GLU A 124 -3.67 -30.29 22.22
CA GLU A 124 -4.31 -30.61 20.94
C GLU A 124 -4.89 -29.37 20.27
N LYS A 125 -5.50 -28.48 21.06
CA LYS A 125 -6.01 -27.19 20.58
C LYS A 125 -4.88 -26.33 20.01
N GLU A 126 -3.73 -26.24 20.71
CA GLU A 126 -2.61 -25.45 20.22
C GLU A 126 -2.03 -26.04 18.93
N LEU A 127 -1.82 -27.35 18.86
CA LEU A 127 -1.37 -28.03 17.62
C LEU A 127 -2.34 -27.82 16.45
N ARG A 128 -3.66 -27.84 16.71
CA ARG A 128 -4.65 -27.55 15.67
C ARG A 128 -4.56 -26.10 15.18
N LEU A 129 -4.40 -25.14 16.09
CA LEU A 129 -4.31 -23.72 15.75
C LEU A 129 -2.97 -23.37 15.08
N THR A 130 -1.85 -23.97 15.48
CA THR A 130 -0.56 -23.79 14.78
C THR A 130 -0.64 -24.33 13.36
N ALA A 131 -1.16 -25.56 13.19
CA ALA A 131 -1.35 -26.14 11.86
C ALA A 131 -2.33 -25.30 11.00
N ASP A 132 -3.32 -24.65 11.61
CA ASP A 132 -4.25 -23.75 10.91
C ASP A 132 -3.57 -22.44 10.47
N ARG A 133 -2.76 -21.84 11.33
CA ARG A 133 -1.94 -20.65 11.00
C ARG A 133 -0.96 -20.98 9.87
N GLU A 134 -0.28 -22.13 9.93
CA GLU A 134 0.64 -22.59 8.89
C GLU A 134 -0.06 -22.80 7.55
N ARG A 135 -1.21 -23.47 7.53
CA ARG A 135 -2.02 -23.61 6.31
C ARG A 135 -2.44 -22.26 5.73
N HIS A 136 -2.84 -21.32 6.58
CA HIS A 136 -3.19 -19.97 6.14
C HIS A 136 -1.98 -19.22 5.56
N VAL A 137 -0.81 -19.33 6.17
CA VAL A 137 0.43 -18.72 5.62
C VAL A 137 0.75 -19.32 4.25
N LEU A 138 0.78 -20.64 4.14
CA LEU A 138 1.04 -21.33 2.86
C LEU A 138 0.01 -20.94 1.79
N PHE A 139 -1.27 -20.85 2.15
CA PHE A 139 -2.31 -20.37 1.23
C PHE A 139 -1.98 -18.96 0.73
N ARG A 140 -1.66 -18.02 1.65
CA ARG A 140 -1.30 -16.63 1.31
C ARG A 140 -0.05 -16.52 0.45
N GLU A 141 0.94 -17.40 0.65
CA GLU A 141 2.16 -17.45 -0.16
C GLU A 141 1.89 -18.01 -1.56
N SER A 142 0.92 -18.92 -1.69
CA SER A 142 0.51 -19.51 -2.96
C SER A 142 -0.55 -18.68 -3.72
N GLU A 143 -1.10 -17.63 -3.12
CA GLU A 143 -2.14 -16.79 -3.72
C GLU A 143 -1.65 -16.19 -5.05
N THR A 144 -2.49 -16.33 -6.07
CA THR A 144 -2.32 -15.54 -7.30
C THR A 144 -2.61 -14.07 -7.03
N PHE A 145 -2.13 -13.17 -7.90
CA PHE A 145 -2.37 -11.73 -7.77
C PHE A 145 -3.87 -11.39 -7.63
N THR A 146 -4.71 -12.01 -8.45
CA THR A 146 -6.17 -11.79 -8.46
C THR A 146 -6.83 -12.30 -7.18
N GLU A 147 -6.44 -13.47 -6.67
CA GLU A 147 -6.94 -14.00 -5.40
C GLU A 147 -6.55 -13.12 -4.23
N ARG A 148 -5.30 -12.63 -4.21
CA ARG A 148 -4.84 -11.68 -3.20
C ARG A 148 -5.64 -10.37 -3.25
N GLU A 149 -5.88 -9.84 -4.43
CA GLU A 149 -6.67 -8.63 -4.63
C GLU A 149 -8.10 -8.80 -4.14
N LEU A 150 -8.79 -9.87 -4.56
CA LEU A 150 -10.15 -10.18 -4.10
C LEU A 150 -10.23 -10.35 -2.59
N ARG A 151 -9.25 -11.03 -1.97
CA ARG A 151 -9.19 -11.16 -0.51
C ARG A 151 -9.05 -9.81 0.18
N LEU A 152 -8.19 -8.92 -0.32
CA LEU A 152 -8.00 -7.58 0.23
C LEU A 152 -9.23 -6.69 0.04
N ILE A 153 -9.93 -6.80 -1.09
CA ILE A 153 -11.21 -6.10 -1.33
C ILE A 153 -12.25 -6.58 -0.32
N ALA A 154 -12.44 -7.90 -0.19
CA ALA A 154 -13.40 -8.47 0.75
C ALA A 154 -13.05 -8.10 2.22
N ASP A 155 -11.77 -7.97 2.56
CA ASP A 155 -11.33 -7.54 3.88
C ASP A 155 -11.64 -6.06 4.16
N ARG A 156 -11.38 -5.19 3.18
CA ARG A 156 -11.76 -3.78 3.25
C ARG A 156 -13.27 -3.61 3.40
N GLU A 157 -14.06 -4.34 2.62
CA GLU A 157 -15.53 -4.31 2.70
C GLU A 157 -16.04 -4.75 4.07
N ARG A 158 -15.52 -5.85 4.63
CA ARG A 158 -15.86 -6.28 5.99
C ARG A 158 -15.53 -5.22 7.04
N HIS A 159 -14.37 -4.58 6.92
CA HIS A 159 -13.98 -3.51 7.85
C HIS A 159 -14.86 -2.27 7.72
N VAL A 160 -15.26 -1.89 6.50
CA VAL A 160 -16.19 -0.78 6.28
C VAL A 160 -17.56 -1.09 6.88
N LEU A 161 -18.14 -2.25 6.56
CA LEU A 161 -19.43 -2.67 7.11
C LEU A 161 -19.41 -2.75 8.64
N SER A 162 -18.33 -3.28 9.22
CA SER A 162 -18.15 -3.31 10.68
C SER A 162 -18.16 -1.90 11.26
N ARG A 163 -17.43 -0.95 10.66
CA ARG A 163 -17.36 0.46 11.11
C ARG A 163 -18.68 1.20 10.96
N GLU A 164 -19.42 0.93 9.89
CA GLU A 164 -20.75 1.52 9.66
C GLU A 164 -21.78 1.02 10.68
N SER A 165 -21.63 -0.23 11.14
CA SER A 165 -22.47 -0.82 12.18
C SER A 165 -22.01 -0.53 13.62
N GLU A 166 -20.88 0.16 13.83
CA GLU A 166 -20.35 0.46 15.16
C GLU A 166 -21.35 1.30 15.97
N THR A 167 -21.64 0.85 17.20
CA THR A 167 -22.28 1.70 18.19
C THR A 167 -21.32 2.81 18.64
N TYR A 168 -21.84 3.90 19.19
CA TYR A 168 -21.02 5.01 19.68
C TYR A 168 -19.95 4.56 20.69
N THR A 169 -20.31 3.67 21.61
CA THR A 169 -19.39 3.14 22.63
C THR A 169 -18.29 2.29 22.02
N GLU A 170 -18.62 1.41 21.05
CA GLU A 170 -17.63 0.60 20.34
C GLU A 170 -16.66 1.47 19.52
N ARG A 171 -17.17 2.51 18.86
CA ARG A 171 -16.36 3.48 18.12
C ARG A 171 -15.39 4.22 19.03
N GLU A 172 -15.83 4.69 20.19
CA GLU A 172 -14.96 5.36 21.16
C GLU A 172 -13.91 4.39 21.74
N LEU A 173 -14.28 3.15 22.04
CA LEU A 173 -13.31 2.12 22.46
C LEU A 173 -12.27 1.84 21.38
N ARG A 174 -12.67 1.74 20.11
CA ARG A 174 -11.74 1.57 18.98
C ARG A 174 -10.80 2.77 18.86
N LEU A 175 -11.32 4.00 18.88
CA LEU A 175 -10.50 5.22 18.75
C LEU A 175 -9.55 5.41 19.93
N THR A 176 -9.97 5.09 21.15
CA THR A 176 -9.08 5.11 22.32
C THR A 176 -7.99 4.05 22.22
N ALA A 177 -8.31 2.84 21.75
CA ALA A 177 -7.31 1.81 21.47
C ALA A 177 -6.35 2.22 20.34
N ASP A 178 -6.85 2.84 19.27
CA ASP A 178 -6.04 3.38 18.18
C ASP A 178 -5.05 4.44 18.69
N ARG A 179 -5.53 5.43 19.48
CA ARG A 179 -4.68 6.45 20.10
C ARG A 179 -3.58 5.82 20.96
N LYS A 180 -3.91 4.84 21.80
CA LYS A 180 -2.93 4.11 22.63
C LYS A 180 -1.90 3.34 21.79
N ARG A 181 -2.32 2.72 20.68
CA ARG A 181 -1.40 2.05 19.75
C ARG A 181 -0.44 3.05 19.11
N TYR A 182 -0.94 4.20 18.68
CA TYR A 182 -0.09 5.24 18.10
C TYR A 182 0.90 5.82 19.11
N THR A 183 0.51 6.04 20.37
CA THR A 183 1.45 6.51 21.40
C THR A 183 2.54 5.49 21.69
N LEU A 184 2.17 4.20 21.85
CA LEU A 184 3.16 3.13 22.06
C LEU A 184 4.08 2.95 20.85
N SER A 185 3.55 3.07 19.63
CA SER A 185 4.36 3.03 18.41
C SER A 185 5.36 4.18 18.39
N ARG A 186 4.94 5.41 18.75
CA ARG A 186 5.83 6.58 18.82
C ARG A 186 6.89 6.47 19.90
N GLU A 187 6.55 5.89 21.05
CA GLU A 187 7.49 5.66 22.15
C GLU A 187 8.55 4.59 21.81
N SER A 188 8.20 3.68 20.91
CA SER A 188 9.11 2.62 20.42
C SER A 188 9.77 2.93 19.07
N GLU A 189 9.52 4.12 18.50
CA GLU A 189 10.14 4.55 17.24
C GLU A 189 11.67 4.58 17.38
N THR A 190 12.36 3.95 16.45
CA THR A 190 13.79 4.15 16.27
C THR A 190 14.06 5.54 15.67
N TYR A 191 15.26 6.07 15.85
CA TYR A 191 15.65 7.38 15.31
C TYR A 191 15.37 7.50 13.80
N THR A 192 15.71 6.47 13.02
CA THR A 192 15.49 6.45 11.57
C THR A 192 14.01 6.45 11.20
N GLU A 193 13.18 5.71 11.94
CA GLU A 193 11.73 5.70 11.70
C GLU A 193 11.09 7.04 12.06
N GLN A 194 11.54 7.67 13.15
CA GLN A 194 11.11 9.00 13.54
C GLN A 194 11.49 10.03 12.48
N GLU A 195 12.71 9.97 11.94
CA GLU A 195 13.16 10.88 10.88
C GLU A 195 12.32 10.73 9.62
N ILE A 196 12.08 9.50 9.15
CA ILE A 196 11.21 9.20 8.00
C ILE A 196 9.78 9.72 8.23
N ARG A 197 9.22 9.55 9.44
CA ARG A 197 7.89 10.08 9.77
C ARG A 197 7.87 11.61 9.69
N LEU A 198 8.84 12.28 10.29
CA LEU A 198 8.92 13.74 10.33
C LEU A 198 9.20 14.32 8.95
N THR A 199 10.01 13.68 8.11
CA THR A 199 10.20 14.09 6.72
C THR A 199 8.92 13.92 5.93
N ALA A 200 8.22 12.78 6.06
CA ALA A 200 6.93 12.57 5.40
C ALA A 200 5.85 13.55 5.90
N ASP A 201 5.84 13.91 7.20
CA ASP A 201 4.98 14.95 7.75
C ASP A 201 5.30 16.32 7.13
N ARG A 202 6.58 16.70 7.05
CA ARG A 202 7.04 17.95 6.41
C ARG A 202 6.67 17.98 4.93
N GLU A 203 6.91 16.90 4.19
CA GLU A 203 6.54 16.76 2.78
C GLU A 203 5.03 16.90 2.58
N ARG A 204 4.22 16.23 3.41
CA ARG A 204 2.75 16.44 3.39
C ARG A 204 2.38 17.89 3.64
N HIS A 205 3.01 18.55 4.61
CA HIS A 205 2.75 19.95 4.90
C HIS A 205 3.20 20.91 3.79
N ILE A 206 4.20 20.55 2.98
CA ILE A 206 4.70 21.34 1.85
C ILE A 206 3.86 21.10 0.58
N LEU A 207 3.51 19.84 0.30
CA LEU A 207 2.75 19.44 -0.89
C LEU A 207 1.26 19.76 -0.78
N PHE A 208 0.72 19.85 0.45
CA PHE A 208 -0.69 20.18 0.65
C PHE A 208 -1.02 21.60 0.13
N PRO A 209 -0.26 22.67 0.43
CA PRO A 209 -0.43 23.99 -0.20
C PRO A 209 -0.21 24.03 -1.73
N GLU A 210 0.71 23.22 -2.27
CA GLU A 210 1.05 23.24 -3.70
C GLU A 210 -0.01 22.58 -4.60
N SER A 211 -0.83 21.71 -4.02
CA SER A 211 -1.95 21.02 -4.68
C SER A 211 -3.33 21.55 -4.26
N GLU A 212 -3.36 22.55 -3.36
CA GLU A 212 -4.56 23.14 -2.79
C GLU A 212 -5.32 23.95 -3.85
N THR A 213 -6.60 23.65 -4.05
CA THR A 213 -7.45 24.56 -4.84
C THR A 213 -7.72 25.83 -4.03
N PHE A 214 -7.99 26.95 -4.70
CA PHE A 214 -8.28 28.23 -4.02
C PHE A 214 -9.39 28.14 -2.96
N THR A 215 -10.41 27.30 -3.19
CA THR A 215 -11.49 27.07 -2.22
C THR A 215 -11.01 26.31 -0.98
N GLN A 216 -10.16 25.30 -1.15
CA GLN A 216 -9.56 24.55 -0.04
C GLN A 216 -8.64 25.43 0.80
N TYR A 217 -7.91 26.35 0.15
CA TYR A 217 -7.07 27.34 0.83
C TYR A 217 -7.89 28.27 1.73
N GLU A 218 -8.99 28.83 1.21
CA GLU A 218 -9.89 29.67 1.99
C GLU A 218 -10.55 28.89 3.14
N ASP A 219 -10.98 27.65 2.91
CA ASP A 219 -11.53 26.77 3.95
C ASP A 219 -10.50 26.43 5.03
N ARG A 220 -9.24 26.21 4.67
CA ARG A 220 -8.17 25.98 5.64
C ARG A 220 -7.88 27.25 6.44
N LEU A 221 -7.78 28.40 5.78
CA LEU A 221 -7.48 29.67 6.43
C LEU A 221 -8.60 30.08 7.39
N THR A 222 -9.85 29.88 6.98
CA THR A 222 -11.02 30.08 7.84
C THR A 222 -11.01 29.11 9.01
N ASN A 223 -10.74 27.81 8.81
CA ASN A 223 -10.63 26.84 9.91
C ASN A 223 -9.52 27.19 10.90
N VAL A 224 -8.33 27.60 10.43
CA VAL A 224 -7.23 28.04 11.31
C VAL A 224 -7.62 29.30 12.09
N ARG A 225 -8.26 30.28 11.44
CA ARG A 225 -8.77 31.48 12.10
C ARG A 225 -9.83 31.15 13.14
N MET A 226 -10.77 30.26 12.81
CA MET A 226 -11.82 29.82 13.72
C MET A 226 -11.23 29.07 14.92
N HIS A 227 -10.27 28.18 14.70
CA HIS A 227 -9.57 27.49 15.78
C HIS A 227 -8.86 28.48 16.71
N TYR A 228 -8.18 29.48 16.14
CA TYR A 228 -7.53 30.53 16.90
C TYR A 228 -8.52 31.39 17.71
N ILE A 229 -9.67 31.73 17.14
CA ILE A 229 -10.75 32.44 17.84
C ILE A 229 -11.29 31.60 18.99
N ILE A 230 -11.52 30.30 18.77
CA ILE A 230 -12.02 29.38 19.80
C ILE A 230 -11.02 29.29 20.95
N ILE A 231 -9.73 29.10 20.67
CA ILE A 231 -8.70 29.07 21.71
C ILE A 231 -8.71 30.38 22.50
N ARG A 232 -8.74 31.54 21.82
CA ARG A 232 -8.82 32.85 22.48
C ARG A 232 -10.08 33.05 23.32
N SER A 233 -11.21 32.46 22.93
CA SER A 233 -12.46 32.55 23.69
C SER A 233 -12.47 31.68 24.94
N LEU A 234 -11.54 30.73 25.04
CA LEU A 234 -11.36 29.83 26.16
C LEU A 234 -10.17 30.24 27.06
N GLU A 235 -9.40 31.27 26.67
CA GLU A 235 -8.30 31.83 27.49
C GLU A 235 -8.88 32.46 28.77
N ASP A 236 -8.36 32.05 29.92
CA ASP A 236 -8.60 32.77 31.18
C ASP A 236 -7.75 34.06 31.23
N GLU A 237 -8.14 35.01 32.09
CA GLU A 237 -7.54 36.35 32.15
C GLU A 237 -6.01 36.30 32.38
N HIS A 238 -5.54 35.33 33.16
CA HIS A 238 -4.12 35.10 33.41
C HIS A 238 -3.35 34.58 32.18
N GLU A 239 -3.94 33.66 31.41
CA GLU A 239 -3.33 33.12 30.19
C GLU A 239 -3.26 34.20 29.10
N HIS A 240 -4.27 35.06 29.05
CA HIS A 240 -4.31 36.20 28.14
C HIS A 240 -3.17 37.20 28.41
N GLU A 241 -2.95 37.56 29.67
CA GLU A 241 -1.88 38.46 30.09
C GLU A 241 -0.50 37.89 29.80
N GLN A 242 -0.25 36.62 30.15
CA GLN A 242 1.01 35.94 29.85
C GLN A 242 1.31 35.95 28.35
N ARG A 243 0.32 35.68 27.48
CA ARG A 243 0.52 35.73 26.03
C ARG A 243 0.89 37.12 25.53
N LEU A 244 0.25 38.18 26.07
CA LEU A 244 0.56 39.56 25.71
C LEU A 244 1.95 39.99 26.21
N GLU A 245 2.38 39.48 27.35
CA GLU A 245 3.72 39.72 27.91
C GLU A 245 4.78 39.02 27.05
N LEU A 246 4.63 37.72 26.77
CA LEU A 246 5.52 36.97 25.88
C LEU A 246 5.61 37.60 24.48
N GLY A 247 4.48 38.09 23.95
CA GLY A 247 4.46 38.80 22.67
C GLY A 247 5.23 40.13 22.70
N ARG A 248 5.11 40.88 23.80
CA ARG A 248 5.86 42.13 24.01
C ARG A 248 7.35 41.85 24.15
N ASP A 249 7.72 40.83 24.91
CA ASP A 249 9.12 40.44 25.12
C ASP A 249 9.78 39.99 23.82
N TYR A 250 9.07 39.18 23.03
CA TYR A 250 9.54 38.78 21.71
C TYR A 250 9.78 39.98 20.79
N TYR A 251 8.83 40.92 20.72
CA TYR A 251 8.98 42.14 19.90
C TYR A 251 10.13 43.02 20.39
N ASN A 252 10.28 43.18 21.72
CA ASN A 252 11.37 43.93 22.32
C ASN A 252 12.73 43.30 22.04
N SER A 253 12.84 41.97 22.10
CA SER A 253 14.06 41.23 21.74
C SER A 253 14.45 41.47 20.29
N LEU A 254 13.50 41.31 19.36
CA LEU A 254 13.75 41.54 17.94
C LEU A 254 14.19 42.99 17.65
N ARG A 255 13.55 43.95 18.33
CA ARG A 255 13.92 45.37 18.23
C ARG A 255 15.32 45.64 18.78
N GLN A 256 15.70 45.03 19.90
CA GLN A 256 17.04 45.16 20.47
C GLN A 256 18.10 44.57 19.54
N GLU A 257 17.85 43.40 18.94
CA GLU A 257 18.74 42.79 17.95
C GLU A 257 18.96 43.72 16.75
N GLN A 258 17.90 44.33 16.23
CA GLN A 258 18.00 45.32 15.16
C GLN A 258 18.81 46.55 15.56
N LEU A 259 18.59 47.10 16.77
CA LEU A 259 19.36 48.24 17.27
C LEU A 259 20.85 47.90 17.45
N ILE A 260 21.16 46.70 17.94
CA ILE A 260 22.53 46.21 18.06
C ILE A 260 23.17 46.08 16.67
N SER A 261 22.44 45.55 15.69
CA SER A 261 22.91 45.46 14.30
C SER A 261 23.24 46.84 13.73
N LEU A 262 22.33 47.80 13.86
CA LEU A 262 22.52 49.18 13.38
C LEU A 262 23.70 49.88 14.09
N SER A 263 23.85 49.66 15.40
CA SER A 263 24.98 50.17 16.19
C SER A 263 26.31 49.61 15.68
N ASN A 264 26.38 48.30 15.46
CA ASN A 264 27.56 47.63 14.91
C ASN A 264 27.90 48.13 13.50
N GLU A 265 26.91 48.39 12.65
CA GLU A 265 27.12 49.03 11.36
C GLU A 265 27.65 50.45 11.49
N GLY A 266 27.13 51.24 12.45
CA GLY A 266 27.65 52.58 12.77
C GLY A 266 29.13 52.56 13.16
N LEU A 267 29.52 51.64 14.05
CA LEU A 267 30.93 51.46 14.47
C LEU A 267 31.83 51.01 13.32
N LYS A 268 31.34 50.16 12.41
CA LYS A 268 32.09 49.81 11.18
C LYS A 268 32.34 51.04 10.31
N ILE A 269 31.32 51.87 10.12
CA ILE A 269 31.43 53.10 9.34
C ILE A 269 32.41 54.08 9.99
N GLU A 270 32.37 54.23 11.32
CA GLU A 270 33.30 55.11 12.05
C GLU A 270 34.76 54.65 11.92
N ASN A 271 35.01 53.34 12.05
CA ASN A 271 36.34 52.77 11.83
C ASN A 271 36.84 52.95 10.38
N ILE A 272 35.96 52.87 9.39
CA ILE A 272 36.35 53.16 8.00
C ILE A 272 36.70 54.65 7.85
N ARG A 273 35.89 55.54 8.44
CA ARG A 273 36.10 56.99 8.40
C ARG A 273 37.37 57.45 9.12
N SER A 274 37.80 56.77 10.19
CA SER A 274 39.04 57.11 10.90
C SER A 274 40.31 56.73 10.12
N LEU A 275 40.18 55.88 9.11
CA LEU A 275 41.26 55.45 8.22
C LEU A 275 41.23 56.21 6.88
N GLU A 276 40.27 57.12 6.66
CA GLU A 276 40.18 57.93 5.44
C GLU A 276 41.35 58.91 5.32
N THR A 277 41.88 59.07 4.11
CA THR A 277 42.78 60.17 3.77
C THR A 277 42.00 61.48 3.58
N ASP A 278 42.66 62.64 3.69
CA ASP A 278 41.99 63.95 3.59
C ASP A 278 41.24 64.15 2.26
N GLU A 279 41.80 63.67 1.13
CA GLU A 279 41.14 63.71 -0.18
C GLU A 279 39.86 62.84 -0.21
N GLN A 280 39.91 61.65 0.37
CA GLN A 280 38.76 60.75 0.45
C GLN A 280 37.66 61.32 1.36
N ARG A 281 38.06 61.98 2.44
CA ARG A 281 37.15 62.65 3.38
C ARG A 281 36.43 63.82 2.71
N GLU A 282 37.16 64.66 1.95
CA GLU A 282 36.55 65.76 1.19
C GLU A 282 35.62 65.25 0.10
N ALA A 283 35.99 64.19 -0.64
CA ALA A 283 35.13 63.57 -1.63
C ALA A 283 33.81 63.06 -1.02
N ARG A 284 33.88 62.39 0.14
CA ARG A 284 32.67 61.92 0.86
C ARG A 284 31.81 63.08 1.36
N LEU A 285 32.40 64.09 2.01
CA LEU A 285 31.65 65.26 2.48
C LEU A 285 31.03 66.07 1.33
N THR A 286 31.65 66.05 0.15
CA THR A 286 31.09 66.68 -1.06
C THR A 286 29.93 65.85 -1.62
N ALA A 287 30.05 64.51 -1.63
CA ALA A 287 28.96 63.62 -2.00
C ALA A 287 27.77 63.67 -1.02
N ASP A 288 28.03 63.76 0.29
CA ASP A 288 26.98 63.90 1.32
C ASP A 288 26.28 65.26 1.19
N ARG A 289 27.03 66.35 0.92
CA ARG A 289 26.44 67.67 0.59
C ARG A 289 25.61 67.62 -0.68
N PHE A 290 26.05 66.90 -1.71
CA PHE A 290 25.28 66.72 -2.94
C PHE A 290 24.00 65.90 -2.71
N ARG A 291 24.03 64.84 -1.90
CA ARG A 291 22.83 64.08 -1.50
C ARG A 291 21.84 64.93 -0.70
N HIS A 292 22.33 65.70 0.27
CA HIS A 292 21.47 66.61 1.02
C HIS A 292 20.87 67.68 0.12
N SER A 293 21.64 68.25 -0.81
CA SER A 293 21.12 69.18 -1.81
C SER A 293 20.07 68.55 -2.74
N LEU A 294 20.19 67.26 -3.08
CA LEU A 294 19.17 66.55 -3.85
C LEU A 294 17.89 66.30 -3.05
N ASN A 295 18.01 65.97 -1.76
CA ASN A 295 16.85 65.82 -0.88
C ASN A 295 16.16 67.16 -0.59
N ASP A 296 16.90 68.27 -0.52
CA ASP A 296 16.33 69.62 -0.37
C ASP A 296 15.62 70.09 -1.65
N LEU A 297 16.03 69.61 -2.84
CA LEU A 297 15.28 69.81 -4.09
C LEU A 297 13.97 69.00 -4.14
N ASP A 298 13.81 67.97 -3.31
CA ASP A 298 12.64 67.08 -3.29
C ASP A 298 11.49 67.61 -2.41
N VAL A 299 11.70 68.72 -1.69
CA VAL A 299 10.68 69.31 -0.78
C VAL A 299 9.80 70.38 -1.47
N HIS A 300 10.04 70.74 -2.74
CA HIS A 300 9.23 71.74 -3.48
C HIS A 300 8.79 71.27 -4.87
N ILE A 301 7.98 70.21 -4.94
CA ILE A 301 7.17 69.92 -6.14
C ILE A 301 5.72 69.68 -5.71
N GLU A 302 4.98 70.77 -5.52
CA GLU A 302 3.53 70.76 -5.74
C GLU A 302 3.27 70.97 -7.23
N ASP A 303 2.73 69.92 -7.85
CA ASP A 303 1.69 69.94 -8.88
C ASP A 303 1.76 70.99 -9.99
N GLN A 304 2.60 70.79 -11.04
CA GLN A 304 2.31 71.28 -12.40
C GLN A 304 2.82 70.33 -13.51
N SER A 305 1.85 69.90 -14.33
CA SER A 305 1.86 69.32 -15.68
C SER A 305 3.17 69.18 -16.49
N SER A 306 3.40 67.92 -16.92
CA SER A 306 3.82 67.47 -18.27
C SER A 306 4.92 68.23 -19.03
N ASP A 307 6.11 67.63 -19.07
CA ASP A 307 6.88 67.41 -20.30
C ASP A 307 7.72 66.13 -20.12
N SER A 308 7.51 65.11 -20.97
CA SER A 308 8.24 63.85 -20.90
C SER A 308 9.70 64.04 -21.32
N VAL A 309 10.63 63.81 -20.41
CA VAL A 309 12.07 63.97 -20.66
C VAL A 309 12.59 62.80 -21.50
N ALA A 310 13.32 63.08 -22.58
CA ALA A 310 13.90 62.07 -23.46
C ALA A 310 15.05 61.30 -22.79
N TRP A 311 15.05 59.96 -22.89
CA TRP A 311 16.08 59.07 -22.33
C TRP A 311 17.40 59.17 -23.12
N SER A 312 18.19 60.20 -22.79
CA SER A 312 19.42 60.59 -23.50
C SER A 312 20.68 59.92 -22.94
N ASP A 313 20.81 59.79 -21.61
CA ASP A 313 21.94 59.08 -20.99
C ASP A 313 21.50 57.71 -20.42
N LYS A 314 22.03 56.64 -21.03
CA LYS A 314 21.65 55.24 -20.75
C LYS A 314 22.66 54.54 -19.84
N TYR A 315 23.75 55.21 -19.49
CA TYR A 315 24.81 54.61 -18.69
C TYR A 315 24.37 54.51 -17.22
N LYS A 316 24.29 53.28 -16.68
CA LYS A 316 23.87 52.96 -15.30
C LYS A 316 22.45 53.35 -14.89
N SER A 317 21.57 53.73 -15.83
CA SER A 317 20.17 54.05 -15.51
C SER A 317 19.36 52.87 -14.95
N GLY A 318 19.85 51.63 -15.08
CA GLY A 318 19.24 50.45 -14.46
C GLY A 318 19.33 50.40 -12.93
N PHE A 319 20.16 51.25 -12.31
CA PHE A 319 20.30 51.35 -10.85
C PHE A 319 19.44 52.47 -10.24
N ALA A 320 18.85 53.33 -11.06
CA ALA A 320 17.97 54.43 -10.64
C ALA A 320 16.90 54.66 -11.71
N CYS A 321 15.77 53.97 -11.58
CA CYS A 321 14.63 54.09 -12.50
C CYS A 321 13.92 55.44 -12.26
N ASN A 322 13.82 56.27 -13.29
CA ASN A 322 13.14 57.56 -13.24
C ASN A 322 11.74 57.43 -13.85
N LEU A 323 10.71 57.57 -13.01
CA LEU A 323 9.30 57.42 -13.38
C LEU A 323 8.78 58.49 -14.35
N THR A 324 9.52 59.57 -14.59
CA THR A 324 9.17 60.60 -15.59
C THR A 324 9.66 60.27 -17.01
N ILE A 325 10.41 59.17 -17.18
CA ILE A 325 10.94 58.72 -18.47
C ILE A 325 10.08 57.54 -18.99
N ASP A 326 9.57 57.65 -20.22
CA ASP A 326 8.88 56.53 -20.87
C ASP A 326 9.88 55.52 -21.47
N TYR A 327 10.26 54.54 -20.66
CA TYR A 327 11.16 53.45 -21.05
C TYR A 327 10.56 52.50 -22.10
N ARG A 328 9.23 52.48 -22.29
CA ARG A 328 8.56 51.56 -23.23
C ARG A 328 8.89 51.89 -24.67
N SER A 329 9.05 53.16 -24.98
CA SER A 329 9.45 53.65 -26.31
C SER A 329 10.85 53.20 -26.75
N SER A 330 11.70 52.81 -25.79
CA SER A 330 13.14 52.59 -26.00
C SER A 330 13.61 51.15 -25.78
N SER A 331 12.70 50.20 -25.53
CA SER A 331 13.00 48.81 -25.14
C SER A 331 13.05 47.80 -26.31
N VAL A 332 13.35 48.25 -27.53
CA VAL A 332 13.47 47.36 -28.70
C VAL A 332 14.85 46.67 -28.68
N ILE A 333 14.89 45.43 -28.18
CA ILE A 333 16.10 44.60 -28.07
C ILE A 333 16.47 43.94 -29.42
N GLY A 334 15.53 43.90 -30.37
CA GLY A 334 15.68 43.31 -31.71
C GLY A 334 15.35 41.82 -31.77
N ASP A 335 15.45 41.23 -32.96
CA ASP A 335 15.12 39.82 -33.20
C ASP A 335 16.25 38.86 -32.77
N MET A 336 15.88 37.66 -32.33
CA MET A 336 16.78 36.63 -31.83
C MET A 336 17.36 35.78 -32.97
N ASN A 337 18.11 36.41 -33.87
CA ASN A 337 18.51 35.77 -35.15
C ASN A 337 20.00 35.39 -35.20
N VAL A 338 20.76 35.63 -34.14
CA VAL A 338 22.19 35.30 -34.12
C VAL A 338 22.37 33.91 -33.52
N VAL A 339 23.01 32.99 -34.23
CA VAL A 339 23.22 31.61 -33.72
C VAL A 339 24.56 31.54 -32.98
N CYS A 340 24.56 30.95 -31.79
CA CYS A 340 25.79 30.70 -31.02
C CYS A 340 26.64 29.62 -31.70
N SER A 341 27.91 29.91 -31.97
CA SER A 341 28.86 28.99 -32.61
C SER A 341 29.20 27.75 -31.76
N PHE A 342 28.89 27.77 -30.46
CA PHE A 342 29.28 26.70 -29.54
C PHE A 342 28.14 25.72 -29.21
N CYS A 343 26.89 26.20 -29.12
CA CYS A 343 25.74 25.38 -28.73
C CYS A 343 24.54 25.50 -29.68
N ASN A 344 24.68 26.24 -30.79
CA ASN A 344 23.64 26.50 -31.78
C ASN A 344 22.33 27.15 -31.27
N ALA A 345 22.31 27.64 -30.02
CA ALA A 345 21.19 28.42 -29.51
C ALA A 345 21.07 29.78 -30.24
N THR A 346 19.85 30.21 -30.52
CA THR A 346 19.55 31.56 -31.00
C THR A 346 19.74 32.57 -29.87
N LYS A 347 20.41 33.69 -30.16
CA LYS A 347 20.70 34.78 -29.23
C LYS A 347 20.43 36.14 -29.86
N TRP A 348 20.34 37.17 -29.02
CA TRP A 348 20.22 38.55 -29.49
C TRP A 348 21.59 39.13 -29.88
N SER A 349 21.59 40.08 -30.82
CA SER A 349 22.83 40.65 -31.38
C SER A 349 23.72 41.34 -30.34
N LYS A 350 23.13 41.90 -29.28
CA LYS A 350 23.84 42.60 -28.19
C LYS A 350 24.17 41.71 -27.00
N GLU A 351 23.85 40.42 -27.06
CA GLU A 351 24.11 39.49 -25.98
C GLU A 351 25.58 39.06 -25.94
N SER A 352 26.15 39.01 -24.74
CA SER A 352 27.57 38.70 -24.53
C SER A 352 27.89 37.27 -24.99
N ALA A 353 29.07 37.09 -25.61
CA ALA A 353 29.50 35.78 -26.09
C ALA A 353 29.53 34.77 -24.94
N GLY A 354 28.79 33.67 -25.09
CA GLY A 354 28.74 32.61 -24.08
C GLY A 354 27.69 32.79 -22.99
N PHE A 355 26.78 33.78 -23.03
CA PHE A 355 25.68 33.82 -22.06
C PHE A 355 24.82 32.54 -22.07
N CYS A 356 24.60 31.96 -23.24
CA CYS A 356 23.81 30.73 -23.41
C CYS A 356 24.54 29.43 -23.01
N CYS A 357 25.87 29.35 -23.13
CA CYS A 357 26.62 28.09 -22.94
C CYS A 357 27.88 28.22 -22.08
N SER A 358 28.09 29.39 -21.46
CA SER A 358 29.31 29.80 -20.76
C SER A 358 30.59 29.53 -21.58
N GLY A 359 30.53 29.77 -22.90
CA GLY A 359 31.63 29.48 -23.84
C GLY A 359 31.98 27.99 -23.89
N SER A 360 31.07 27.16 -24.42
CA SER A 360 31.18 25.69 -24.57
C SER A 360 31.34 24.84 -23.30
N LYS A 361 31.16 25.40 -22.10
CA LYS A 361 31.21 24.62 -20.85
C LYS A 361 29.98 23.73 -20.64
N ILE A 362 28.84 24.13 -21.23
CA ILE A 362 27.61 23.35 -21.21
C ILE A 362 27.43 22.78 -22.62
N ASN A 363 27.66 21.49 -22.78
CA ASN A 363 27.44 20.77 -24.03
C ASN A 363 26.22 19.85 -23.86
N LEU A 364 25.05 20.31 -24.31
CA LEU A 364 23.84 19.50 -24.30
C LEU A 364 23.90 18.52 -25.48
N PRO A 365 23.69 17.20 -25.26
CA PRO A 365 23.61 16.26 -26.36
C PRO A 365 22.45 16.66 -27.29
N SER A 366 22.66 16.57 -28.61
CA SER A 366 21.58 16.80 -29.58
C SER A 366 20.44 15.85 -29.27
N PHE A 367 19.28 16.39 -28.89
CA PHE A 367 18.07 15.60 -28.77
C PHE A 367 17.79 14.97 -30.14
N GLY A 368 17.60 13.66 -30.17
CA GLY A 368 17.09 12.98 -31.37
C GLY A 368 15.66 13.44 -31.65
N ASP A 369 15.21 13.27 -32.89
CA ASP A 369 13.83 13.59 -33.26
C ASP A 369 12.85 12.82 -32.36
N PRO A 370 11.78 13.48 -31.85
CA PRO A 370 10.79 12.81 -31.03
C PRO A 370 10.14 11.65 -31.80
N PRO A 371 9.77 10.54 -31.14
CA PRO A 371 9.10 9.41 -31.79
C PRO A 371 7.69 9.81 -32.26
N GLU A 372 7.21 9.22 -33.36
CA GLU A 372 5.81 9.38 -33.79
C GLU A 372 4.85 8.71 -32.78
N PRO A 373 3.68 9.30 -32.48
CA PRO A 373 3.04 10.44 -33.15
C PRO A 373 3.44 11.84 -32.62
N LEU A 374 4.36 11.95 -31.65
CA LEU A 374 4.66 13.22 -30.98
C LEU A 374 5.29 14.24 -31.93
N LYS A 375 6.12 13.78 -32.88
CA LYS A 375 6.75 14.64 -33.88
C LYS A 375 5.73 15.30 -34.81
N SER A 376 4.85 14.52 -35.42
CA SER A 376 3.79 15.04 -36.29
C SER A 376 2.77 15.91 -35.52
N LEU A 377 2.54 15.63 -34.23
CA LEU A 377 1.73 16.48 -33.35
C LEU A 377 2.38 17.83 -33.03
N LEU A 378 3.70 17.89 -32.86
CA LEU A 378 4.43 19.13 -32.61
C LEU A 378 4.62 19.99 -33.87
N LEU A 379 4.77 19.36 -35.03
CA LEU A 379 5.05 20.04 -36.31
C LEU A 379 3.79 20.53 -37.06
N GLY A 380 2.58 20.23 -36.57
CA GLY A 380 1.35 20.66 -37.26
C GLY A 380 0.84 19.67 -38.32
N GLU A 381 1.53 18.56 -38.52
CA GLU A 381 1.27 17.62 -39.61
C GLU A 381 0.19 16.57 -39.25
N HIS A 382 -0.05 16.36 -37.96
CA HIS A 382 -1.09 15.47 -37.47
C HIS A 382 -2.44 16.18 -37.30
N VAL A 383 -3.55 15.49 -37.60
CA VAL A 383 -4.93 16.05 -37.53
C VAL A 383 -5.25 16.61 -36.14
N GLN A 384 -4.69 16.01 -35.09
CA GLN A 384 -4.89 16.43 -33.71
C GLN A 384 -3.84 17.44 -33.20
N SER A 385 -2.93 17.92 -34.04
CA SER A 385 -1.84 18.82 -33.63
C SER A 385 -2.37 20.09 -32.97
N LYS A 386 -3.41 20.71 -33.52
CA LYS A 386 -3.99 21.92 -32.94
C LYS A 386 -4.49 21.71 -31.52
N GLN A 387 -5.28 20.66 -31.31
CA GLN A 387 -5.80 20.31 -29.98
C GLN A 387 -4.67 19.92 -29.02
N PHE A 388 -3.64 19.24 -29.52
CA PHE A 388 -2.47 18.86 -28.73
C PHE A 388 -1.67 20.08 -28.27
N LEU A 389 -1.38 21.02 -29.16
CA LEU A 389 -0.65 22.25 -28.85
C LEU A 389 -1.42 23.16 -27.89
N ASP A 390 -2.75 23.28 -28.07
CA ASP A 390 -3.61 24.06 -27.19
C ASP A 390 -3.60 23.52 -25.75
N ASN A 391 -3.41 22.20 -25.58
CA ASN A 391 -3.45 21.52 -24.29
C ASN A 391 -2.09 20.97 -23.83
N ILE A 392 -0.99 21.35 -24.49
CA ILE A 392 0.33 20.73 -24.28
C ILE A 392 0.82 20.89 -22.84
N ARG A 393 0.49 22.01 -22.19
CA ARG A 393 0.82 22.26 -20.78
C ARG A 393 0.10 21.26 -19.86
N THR A 394 -1.17 20.98 -20.13
CA THR A 394 -1.99 20.03 -19.38
C THR A 394 -1.45 18.61 -19.52
N TYR A 395 -1.09 18.19 -20.74
CA TYR A 395 -0.50 16.87 -20.99
C TYR A 395 0.88 16.69 -20.33
N ASN A 396 1.72 17.72 -20.31
CA ASN A 396 3.02 17.66 -19.65
C ASN A 396 2.91 17.65 -18.12
N SER A 397 1.81 18.19 -17.57
CA SER A 397 1.55 18.16 -16.12
C SER A 397 0.92 16.85 -15.62
N SER A 398 0.42 15.98 -16.50
CA SER A 398 -0.24 14.72 -16.12
C SER A 398 0.69 13.52 -15.95
N PHE A 399 2.00 13.68 -16.17
CA PHE A 399 3.03 12.66 -15.92
C PHE A 399 3.89 12.96 -14.68
N LYS A 400 3.36 13.70 -13.70
CA LYS A 400 4.00 13.93 -12.39
C LYS A 400 3.55 12.93 -11.34
#